data_AF-A0A2G4H6Z6-F1
#
_entry.id   AF-A0A2G4H6Z6-F1
#
_cell.length_a   1.000
_cell.length_b   1.000
_cell.length_c   1.000
_cell.angle_alpha   90.00
_cell.angle_beta   90.00
_cell.angle_gamma   90.00
#
_symmetry.space_group_name_H-M   'P 1'
#
loop_
_entity.id
_entity.type
_entity.pdbx_description
1 polymer ?
#
loop_
_entity_poly.entity_id
_entity_poly.type
_entity_poly.pdbx_seq_one_letter_code
_entity_poly.pdbx_strand_id
1 'polypeptide(L)' 'MKKLIESVLQGELCIDIQGGIIKNGTPIKLWEKHGGENQKWILTSDGSIVSALDNNYCIDIQGGIIKNGTPII' A
#
# COMPACT_ATOMS: atom_id res chain seq x y z
N MET A 1 7.04 -13.24 -0.78
CA MET A 1 6.12 -13.47 -1.92
C MET A 1 5.26 -12.23 -2.11
N LYS A 2 5.04 -11.77 -3.34
CA LYS A 2 4.18 -10.61 -3.63
C LYS A 2 2.70 -10.97 -3.50
N LYS A 3 1.89 -10.09 -2.94
CA LYS A 3 0.45 -10.27 -2.69
C LYS A 3 -0.34 -9.02 -3.09
N LEU A 4 -1.57 -9.21 -3.57
CA LEU A 4 -2.57 -8.16 -3.59
C LEU A 4 -3.22 -8.08 -2.20
N ILE A 5 -3.42 -6.87 -1.69
CA ILE A 5 -4.21 -6.64 -0.47
C ILE A 5 -5.55 -6.05 -0.93
N GLU A 6 -6.58 -6.89 -0.90
CA GLU A 6 -7.87 -6.65 -1.53
C GLU A 6 -8.93 -6.23 -0.52
N SER A 7 -9.87 -5.38 -0.94
CA SER A 7 -11.03 -5.05 -0.12
C SER A 7 -12.01 -6.23 -0.12
N VAL A 8 -12.33 -6.74 1.07
CA VAL A 8 -13.37 -7.77 1.22
C VAL A 8 -14.79 -7.24 0.98
N LEU A 9 -14.98 -5.92 1.06
CA LEU A 9 -16.27 -5.26 0.79
C LEU A 9 -16.45 -4.92 -0.69
N GLN A 10 -15.35 -4.72 -1.41
CA GLN A 10 -15.31 -4.31 -2.81
C GLN A 10 -14.23 -5.13 -3.51
N GLY A 11 -14.56 -6.38 -3.85
CA GLY A 11 -13.58 -7.37 -4.33
C GLY A 11 -12.75 -6.92 -5.52
N GLU A 12 -13.25 -5.99 -6.34
CA GLU A 12 -12.53 -5.44 -7.50
C GLU A 12 -11.53 -4.32 -7.15
N LEU A 13 -11.40 -3.96 -5.87
CA LEU A 13 -10.44 -2.95 -5.40
C LEU A 13 -9.33 -3.57 -4.55
N CYS A 14 -8.11 -3.09 -4.74
CA CYS A 14 -6.97 -3.36 -3.88
C CYS A 14 -6.28 -2.05 -3.47
N ILE A 15 -5.40 -2.13 -2.47
CA ILE A 15 -4.58 -0.97 -2.11
C ILE A 15 -3.49 -0.73 -3.16
N ASP A 16 -3.33 0.53 -3.54
CA ASP A 16 -2.58 0.99 -4.71
C ASP A 16 -1.76 2.23 -4.33
N ILE A 17 -0.47 2.23 -4.70
CA ILE A 17 0.39 3.42 -4.57
C ILE A 17 -0.02 4.42 -5.65
N GLN A 18 -0.50 5.59 -5.24
CA GLN A 18 -1.07 6.57 -6.17
C GLN A 18 -0.12 6.92 -7.31
N GLY A 19 -0.53 6.57 -8.54
CA GLY A 19 0.25 6.81 -9.76
C GLY A 19 1.53 5.97 -9.88
N GLY A 20 1.73 4.97 -9.01
CA GLY A 20 2.95 4.18 -8.94
C GLY A 20 4.19 4.98 -8.52
N ILE A 21 4.01 6.13 -7.86
CA ILE A 21 5.10 7.04 -7.51
C ILE A 21 5.78 6.59 -6.22
N ILE A 22 7.02 6.11 -6.32
CA ILE A 22 7.84 5.75 -5.17
C ILE A 22 8.51 6.99 -4.59
N LYS A 23 7.94 7.52 -3.51
CA LYS A 23 8.45 8.62 -2.70
C LYS A 23 7.77 8.60 -1.33
N ASN A 24 8.44 9.11 -0.29
CA ASN A 24 7.83 9.26 1.03
C ASN A 24 6.58 10.15 0.96
N GLY A 25 5.48 9.67 1.57
CA GLY A 25 4.22 10.39 1.60
C GLY A 25 3.38 10.28 0.33
N THR A 26 3.73 9.41 -0.63
CA THR A 26 2.81 9.08 -1.72
C THR A 26 1.57 8.40 -1.13
N PRO A 27 0.34 8.89 -1.36
CA PRO A 27 -0.84 8.27 -0.78
C PRO A 27 -1.07 6.84 -1.26
N ILE A 28 -1.51 5.98 -0.35
CA ILE A 28 -2.08 4.67 -0.67
C ILE A 28 -3.60 4.80 -0.70
N LYS A 29 -4.22 4.32 -1.78
CA LYS A 29 -5.68 4.40 -2.00
C LYS A 29 -6.24 3.05 -2.40
N LEU A 30 -7.56 2.91 -2.33
CA LEU A 30 -8.24 1.83 -3.06
C LEU A 30 -8.32 2.19 -4.54
N TRP A 31 -7.95 1.25 -5.40
CA TRP A 31 -8.03 1.39 -6.85
C TRP A 31 -8.41 0.06 -7.52
N GLU A 32 -8.94 0.15 -8.72
CA GLU A 32 -9.35 -1.02 -9.51
C GLU A 32 -8.17 -1.97 -9.70
N LYS A 33 -8.40 -3.25 -9.41
CA LYS A 33 -7.38 -4.30 -9.56
C LYS A 33 -7.00 -4.43 -11.03
N HIS A 34 -5.74 -4.15 -11.34
CA HIS A 34 -5.16 -4.33 -12.67
C HIS A 34 -3.83 -5.11 -12.63
N GLY A 35 -3.41 -5.59 -11.47
CA GLY A 35 -2.24 -6.46 -11.31
C GLY A 35 -0.89 -5.78 -11.50
N GLY A 36 -0.87 -4.45 -11.51
CA GLY A 36 0.37 -3.66 -11.58
C GLY A 36 1.26 -3.86 -10.35
N GLU A 37 2.56 -3.61 -10.50
CA GLU A 37 3.49 -3.74 -9.36
C GLU A 37 3.19 -2.74 -8.24
N ASN A 38 2.60 -1.59 -8.54
CA ASN A 38 2.10 -0.59 -7.57
C ASN A 38 0.92 -1.08 -6.72
N GLN A 39 0.36 -2.26 -7.02
CA GLN A 39 -0.71 -2.92 -6.27
C GLN A 39 -0.23 -4.13 -5.47
N LYS A 40 1.06 -4.49 -5.60
CA LYS A 40 1.64 -5.67 -5.00
C LYS A 40 2.47 -5.31 -3.78
N TRP A 41 2.36 -6.13 -2.75
CA TRP A 41 2.93 -5.90 -1.44
C TRP A 41 3.66 -7.14 -0.93
N ILE A 42 4.66 -6.95 -0.09
CA ILE A 42 5.42 -8.03 0.53
C ILE A 42 5.30 -7.87 2.03
N LEU A 43 4.75 -8.89 2.69
CA LEU A 43 4.76 -9.00 4.15
C LEU A 43 6.11 -9.59 4.56
N THR A 44 6.86 -8.85 5.35
CA THR A 44 8.19 -9.24 5.85
C THR A 44 8.07 -9.91 7.23
N SER A 45 9.11 -10.64 7.64
CA SER A 45 9.12 -11.38 8.91
C SER A 45 9.14 -10.49 10.14
N ASP A 46 9.53 -9.22 10.00
CA ASP A 46 9.49 -8.21 11.06
C ASP A 46 8.11 -7.53 11.18
N GLY A 47 7.12 -7.95 10.37
CA GLY A 47 5.76 -7.42 10.37
C GLY A 47 5.55 -6.21 9.46
N SER A 48 6.58 -5.69 8.81
CA SER A 48 6.43 -4.60 7.84
C SER A 48 5.67 -5.06 6.59
N ILE A 49 4.99 -4.12 5.93
CA ILE A 49 4.41 -4.31 4.59
C ILE A 49 5.17 -3.38 3.64
N VAL A 50 5.96 -3.95 2.74
CA VAL A 50 6.80 -3.18 1.80
C VAL A 50 6.26 -3.24 0.38
N SER A 51 6.54 -2.18 -0.38
CA SER A 51 6.14 -2.06 -1.78
C SER A 51 6.89 -3.07 -2.65
N ALA A 52 6.19 -3.70 -3.60
CA ALA A 52 6.83 -4.55 -4.60
C ALA A 52 7.57 -3.79 -5.71
N LEU A 53 7.36 -2.47 -5.82
CA LEU A 53 8.10 -1.59 -6.73
C LEU A 53 9.52 -1.30 -6.21
N ASP A 54 9.65 -1.07 -4.90
CA ASP A 54 10.92 -0.86 -4.20
C ASP A 54 10.74 -1.26 -2.72
N ASN A 55 11.44 -2.30 -2.30
CA ASN A 55 11.32 -2.85 -0.95
C ASN A 55 11.90 -1.93 0.14
N ASN A 56 12.53 -0.81 -0.20
CA ASN A 56 12.96 0.21 0.76
C ASN A 56 11.82 1.10 1.26
N TYR A 57 10.63 1.01 0.64
CA TYR A 57 9.43 1.76 1.03
C TYR A 57 8.41 0.84 1.68
N CYS A 58 7.89 1.27 2.83
CA CYS A 58 6.86 0.57 3.59
C CYS A 58 5.57 1.40 3.67
N ILE A 59 4.47 0.70 3.93
CA ILE A 59 3.22 1.33 4.34
C ILE A 59 3.42 2.01 5.70
N ASP A 60 3.01 3.27 5.81
CA ASP A 60 3.13 4.04 7.04
C ASP A 60 1.86 4.86 7.35
N ILE A 61 1.67 5.20 8.63
CA ILE A 61 0.66 6.16 9.07
C ILE A 61 1.29 7.55 8.96
N GLN A 62 0.64 8.45 8.21
CA GLN A 62 1.21 9.77 7.93
C GLN A 62 1.64 10.50 9.22
N GLY A 63 2.96 10.74 9.34
CA GLY A 63 3.57 11.44 10.48
C GLY A 63 3.47 10.70 11.81
N GLY A 64 3.12 9.40 11.81
CA GLY A 64 2.88 8.63 13.03
C GLY A 64 1.69 9.14 13.85
N ILE A 65 0.75 9.87 13.23
CA ILE A 65 -0.36 10.49 13.93
C ILE A 65 -1.46 9.45 14.17
N ILE A 66 -1.69 9.09 15.43
CA ILE A 66 -2.70 8.09 15.81
C ILE A 66 -4.05 8.79 16.04
N LYS A 67 -4.68 9.23 14.94
CA LYS A 67 -6.01 9.83 14.94
C LYS A 67 -6.87 9.22 13.83
N ASN A 68 -8.16 9.04 14.09
CA ASN A 68 -9.11 8.60 13.07
C ASN A 68 -9.04 9.49 11.81
N GLY A 69 -8.97 8.85 10.65
CA GLY A 69 -8.87 9.53 9.36
C GLY A 69 -7.45 9.97 8.99
N THR A 70 -6.42 9.65 9.78
CA THR A 70 -5.03 9.88 9.37
C THR A 70 -4.73 9.04 8.12
N PRO A 71 -4.17 9.63 7.04
CA PRO A 71 -3.87 8.90 5.82
C PRO A 71 -2.82 7.81 6.01
N ILE A 72 -2.94 6.78 5.19
CA ILE A 72 -1.91 5.76 4.97
C ILE A 72 -1.09 6.16 3.73
N ILE A 73 0.23 6.07 3.83
CA ILE A 73 1.22 6.49 2.82
C ILE A 73 2.26 5.40 2.56
#